data_AF-A0AAN9GM62-F1
#
_entry.id   AF-A0AAN9GM62-F1
#
_cell.length_a   1.000
_cell.length_b   1.000
_cell.length_c   1.000
_cell.angle_alpha   90.00
_cell.angle_beta   90.00
_cell.angle_gamma   90.00
#
_symmetry.space_group_name_H-M   'P 1'
#
loop_
_entity.id
_entity.type
_entity.pdbx_description
1 polymer ?
#
loop_
_entity_poly.entity_id
_entity_poly.type
_entity_poly.pdbx_seq_one_letter_code
_entity_poly.pdbx_strand_id
1 'polypeptide(L)'
;MKGQMSWRKEEPWKTNLKTVSALVSRRQSSRHSVMRPRTNRDDYHTLSREQQVNLIRLRTGHNRLNAHMNQKFKLAPSPTCACGQEDQTAEHILQRCPLLDEERKEVWPSPTPLQTKLYGSRQELEKTTTFITSAGLIV
;
A
#
# COMPACT_ATOMS: atom_id res chain seq x y z
N MET A 1 -22.07 -55.33 -36.87
CA MET A 1 -21.16 -54.19 -36.65
C MET A 1 -21.87 -52.88 -36.98
N LYS A 2 -22.38 -52.16 -35.97
CA LYS A 2 -22.68 -50.72 -36.01
C LYS A 2 -22.48 -50.20 -34.59
N GLY A 3 -21.33 -49.59 -34.32
CA GLY A 3 -21.00 -48.99 -33.02
C GLY A 3 -21.78 -47.69 -32.85
N GLN A 4 -22.67 -47.65 -31.86
CA GLN A 4 -23.34 -46.42 -31.45
C GLN A 4 -22.44 -45.71 -30.43
N MET A 5 -21.82 -44.61 -30.84
CA MET A 5 -21.18 -43.66 -29.91
C MET A 5 -22.26 -42.89 -29.16
N SER A 6 -22.50 -43.30 -27.92
CA SER A 6 -23.36 -42.61 -26.95
C SER A 6 -22.64 -41.37 -26.42
N TRP A 7 -22.99 -40.19 -26.92
CA TRP A 7 -22.58 -38.92 -26.32
C TRP A 7 -23.41 -38.65 -25.06
N ARG A 8 -22.88 -39.00 -23.89
CA ARG A 8 -23.44 -38.57 -22.60
C ARG A 8 -23.13 -37.08 -22.45
N LYS A 9 -24.15 -36.22 -22.56
CA LYS A 9 -24.03 -34.79 -22.24
C LYS A 9 -23.89 -34.65 -20.72
N GLU A 10 -22.68 -34.44 -20.22
CA GLU A 10 -22.48 -34.02 -18.85
C GLU A 10 -22.55 -32.49 -18.79
N GLU A 11 -23.58 -31.97 -18.11
CA GLU A 11 -23.83 -30.54 -17.89
C GLU A 11 -22.94 -30.03 -16.74
N PRO A 12 -21.92 -29.21 -17.01
CA PRO A 12 -20.81 -28.92 -16.09
C PRO A 12 -21.17 -28.02 -14.89
N TRP A 13 -22.40 -27.50 -14.83
CA TRP A 13 -22.84 -26.57 -13.78
C TRP A 13 -23.64 -27.24 -12.66
N LYS A 14 -23.93 -28.55 -12.76
CA LYS A 14 -24.58 -29.30 -11.67
C LYS A 14 -23.56 -29.74 -10.62
N THR A 15 -22.82 -28.79 -10.07
CA THR A 15 -22.00 -29.02 -8.88
C THR A 15 -22.90 -29.01 -7.65
N ASN A 16 -22.87 -30.11 -6.90
CA ASN A 16 -23.63 -30.27 -5.66
C ASN A 16 -23.20 -29.21 -4.63
N LEU A 17 -24.15 -28.41 -4.14
CA LEU A 17 -23.95 -27.36 -3.11
C LEU A 17 -23.20 -27.88 -1.87
N LYS A 18 -23.34 -29.18 -1.55
CA LYS A 18 -22.58 -29.83 -0.45
C LYS A 18 -21.07 -29.86 -0.72
N THR A 19 -20.65 -29.99 -1.99
CA THR A 19 -19.24 -30.03 -2.40
C THR A 19 -18.61 -28.63 -2.39
N VAL A 20 -19.37 -27.60 -2.78
CA VAL A 20 -18.90 -26.20 -2.75
C VAL A 20 -18.71 -25.74 -1.30
N SER A 21 -19.64 -26.08 -0.40
CA SER A 21 -19.51 -25.76 1.03
C SER A 21 -18.26 -26.38 1.65
N ALA A 22 -17.91 -27.62 1.30
CA ALA A 22 -16.70 -28.28 1.84
C ALA A 22 -15.39 -27.59 1.39
N LEU A 23 -15.34 -27.03 0.19
CA LEU A 23 -14.18 -26.29 -0.34
C LEU A 23 -14.06 -24.88 0.26
N VAL A 24 -15.20 -24.22 0.54
CA VAL A 24 -15.24 -22.90 1.17
C VAL A 24 -14.93 -22.98 2.67
N SER A 25 -15.42 -24.00 3.37
CA SER A 25 -15.21 -24.17 4.81
C SER A 25 -13.77 -24.55 5.18
N ARG A 26 -13.00 -25.17 4.28
CA ARG A 26 -11.58 -25.52 4.54
C ARG A 26 -10.61 -24.34 4.52
N ARG A 27 -11.06 -23.15 4.09
CA ARG A 27 -10.24 -21.92 4.07
C ARG A 27 -10.47 -20.97 5.25
N GLN A 28 -11.41 -21.28 6.16
CA GLN A 28 -11.83 -20.34 7.21
C GLN A 28 -11.37 -20.71 8.63
N SER A 29 -10.66 -21.83 8.83
CA SER A 29 -10.23 -22.27 10.17
C SER A 29 -8.74 -22.05 10.42
N SER A 30 -8.31 -20.78 10.60
CA SER A 30 -7.07 -20.42 11.33
C SER A 30 -6.88 -18.90 11.56
N ARG A 31 -7.96 -18.09 11.60
CA ARG A 31 -7.84 -16.62 11.73
C ARG A 31 -8.56 -16.00 12.92
N HIS A 32 -8.66 -16.70 14.05
CA HIS A 32 -8.94 -16.08 15.36
C HIS A 32 -8.05 -16.84 16.36
N SER A 33 -7.19 -16.28 17.19
CA SER A 33 -6.98 -14.91 17.65
C SER A 33 -5.51 -14.82 18.11
N VAL A 34 -4.61 -14.32 17.25
CA VAL A 34 -3.48 -13.58 17.80
C VAL A 34 -4.00 -12.16 17.88
N MET A 35 -4.49 -11.76 19.04
CA MET A 35 -4.69 -10.35 19.34
C MET A 35 -3.29 -9.75 19.23
N ARG A 36 -2.97 -9.23 18.04
CA ARG A 36 -1.73 -8.49 17.82
C ARG A 36 -1.71 -7.46 18.94
N PRO A 37 -0.58 -7.29 19.66
CA PRO A 37 -0.46 -6.22 20.64
C PRO A 37 -1.03 -4.97 20.00
N ARG A 38 -1.89 -4.23 20.71
CA ARG A 38 -2.32 -2.91 20.23
C ARG A 38 -1.01 -2.16 20.04
N THR A 39 -0.54 -2.12 18.79
CA THR A 39 0.65 -1.36 18.41
C THR A 39 0.43 0.00 19.03
N ASN A 40 1.42 0.52 19.74
CA ASN A 40 1.40 1.87 20.28
C ASN A 40 0.78 2.76 19.19
N ARG A 41 -0.48 3.19 19.40
CA ARG A 41 -1.22 3.87 18.35
C ARG A 41 -0.61 5.24 18.31
N ASP A 42 0.09 5.56 17.23
CA ASP A 42 0.64 6.89 17.07
C ASP A 42 -0.47 7.96 17.09
N ASP A 43 -0.07 9.20 17.36
CA ASP A 43 -0.98 10.31 17.57
C ASP A 43 -1.53 10.89 16.26
N TYR A 44 -1.54 10.13 15.15
CA TYR A 44 -1.97 10.66 13.84
C TYR A 44 -3.41 11.18 13.86
N HIS A 45 -4.27 10.58 14.69
CA HIS A 45 -5.66 11.00 14.89
C HIS A 45 -5.80 12.43 15.42
N THR A 46 -4.74 12.97 16.03
CA THR A 46 -4.72 14.33 16.59
C THR A 46 -4.31 15.39 15.56
N LEU A 47 -3.88 14.97 14.37
CA LEU A 47 -3.47 15.86 13.27
C LEU A 47 -4.68 16.41 12.52
N SER A 48 -4.44 17.42 11.68
CA SER A 48 -5.47 17.94 10.77
C SER A 48 -5.95 16.85 9.81
N ARG A 49 -7.15 17.03 9.23
CA ARG A 49 -7.70 16.05 8.27
C ARG A 49 -6.78 15.86 7.07
N GLU A 50 -6.17 16.93 6.57
CA GLU A 50 -5.23 16.90 5.46
C GLU A 50 -3.98 16.09 5.80
N GLN A 51 -3.38 16.37 6.96
CA GLN A 51 -2.20 15.66 7.45
C GLN A 51 -2.47 14.16 7.61
N GLN A 52 -3.62 13.79 8.16
CA GLN A 52 -4.05 12.40 8.27
C GLN A 52 -4.17 11.72 6.90
N VAL A 53 -4.75 12.39 5.91
CA VAL A 53 -4.90 11.85 4.56
C VAL A 53 -3.53 11.59 3.92
N ASN A 54 -2.62 12.55 4.01
CA ASN A 54 -1.25 12.40 3.47
C ASN A 54 -0.54 11.20 4.10
N LEU A 55 -0.60 11.07 5.43
CA LEU A 55 0.01 9.94 6.14
C LEU A 55 -0.61 8.60 5.78
N ILE A 56 -1.94 8.49 5.70
CA ILE A 56 -2.59 7.22 5.32
C ILE A 56 -2.20 6.80 3.91
N ARG A 57 -2.15 7.74 2.96
CA ARG A 57 -1.75 7.46 1.57
C ARG A 57 -0.29 7.03 1.47
N LEU A 58 0.60 7.64 2.27
CA LEU A 58 1.99 7.21 2.39
C LEU A 58 2.12 5.81 3.02
N ARG A 59 1.48 5.59 4.17
CA ARG A 59 1.55 4.31 4.92
C ARG A 59 1.03 3.12 4.13
N THR A 60 -0.07 3.33 3.39
CA THR A 60 -0.72 2.25 2.64
C THR A 60 -0.19 2.09 1.22
N GLY A 61 0.59 3.07 0.72
CA GLY A 61 1.05 3.11 -0.67
C GLY A 61 -0.05 3.37 -1.70
N HIS A 62 -1.30 3.63 -1.27
CA HIS A 62 -2.41 4.01 -2.15
C HIS A 62 -2.37 5.53 -2.38
N ASN A 63 -1.45 5.94 -3.23
CA ASN A 63 -1.12 7.34 -3.43
C ASN A 63 -0.92 7.67 -4.92
N ARG A 64 -0.73 8.95 -5.21
CA ARG A 64 -0.55 9.48 -6.58
C ARG A 64 0.90 9.50 -7.05
N LEU A 65 1.83 8.86 -6.34
CA LEU A 65 3.21 8.73 -6.81
C LEU A 65 3.30 7.79 -8.02
N ASN A 66 4.30 8.03 -8.89
CA ASN A 66 4.42 7.32 -10.16
C ASN A 66 4.42 5.81 -10.03
N ALA A 67 5.05 5.25 -8.99
CA ALA A 67 5.09 3.80 -8.78
C ALA A 67 3.68 3.21 -8.68
N HIS A 68 2.80 3.79 -7.85
CA HIS A 68 1.43 3.32 -7.69
C HIS A 68 0.59 3.60 -8.95
N MET A 69 0.70 4.82 -9.49
CA MET A 69 -0.08 5.26 -10.65
C MET A 69 0.22 4.44 -11.90
N ASN A 70 1.49 4.09 -12.13
CA ASN A 70 1.89 3.22 -13.24
C ASN A 70 1.48 1.76 -12.98
N GLN A 71 1.74 1.23 -11.79
CA GLN A 71 1.54 -0.20 -11.54
C GLN A 71 0.04 -0.58 -11.48
N LYS A 72 -0.80 0.26 -10.87
CA LYS A 72 -2.23 -0.05 -10.64
C LYS A 72 -3.15 0.50 -11.72
N PHE A 73 -2.89 1.71 -12.21
CA PHE A 73 -3.83 2.39 -13.11
C PHE A 73 -3.28 2.61 -14.53
N LYS A 74 -1.97 2.40 -14.75
CA LYS A 74 -1.30 2.68 -16.04
C LYS A 74 -1.49 4.13 -16.52
N LEU A 75 -1.64 5.05 -15.58
CA LEU A 75 -1.86 6.48 -15.86
C LEU A 75 -0.56 7.30 -15.83
N ALA A 76 0.46 6.83 -15.11
CA ALA A 76 1.81 7.38 -15.21
C ALA A 76 2.60 6.62 -16.29
N PRO A 77 3.39 7.31 -17.13
CA PRO A 77 4.12 6.68 -18.24
C PRO A 77 5.19 5.70 -17.75
N SER A 78 5.79 5.96 -16.59
CA SER A 78 6.81 5.13 -15.95
C SER A 78 6.59 5.14 -14.43
N PRO A 79 6.94 4.06 -13.70
CA PRO A 79 6.97 4.09 -12.24
C PRO A 79 8.17 4.88 -11.69
N THR A 80 9.18 5.16 -12.52
CA THR A 80 10.44 5.79 -12.14
C THR A 80 10.25 7.23 -11.65
N CYS A 81 11.02 7.60 -10.62
CA CYS A 81 11.12 8.96 -10.14
C CYS A 81 11.85 9.85 -11.17
N ALA A 82 11.55 11.14 -11.18
CA ALA A 82 12.25 12.12 -12.03
C ALA A 82 13.77 12.17 -11.77
N CYS A 83 14.23 11.69 -10.62
CA CYS A 83 15.66 11.57 -10.33
C CYS A 83 16.37 10.48 -11.14
N GLY A 84 15.62 9.58 -11.77
CA GLY A 84 16.13 8.50 -12.62
C GLY A 84 16.72 7.28 -11.90
N GLN A 85 16.79 7.26 -10.57
CA GLN A 85 17.47 6.18 -9.84
C GLN A 85 16.57 4.99 -9.49
N GLU A 86 15.35 5.24 -9.04
CA GLU A 86 14.43 4.21 -8.55
C GLU A 86 12.97 4.58 -8.89
N ASP A 87 12.06 3.64 -8.66
CA ASP A 87 10.61 3.88 -8.67
C ASP A 87 10.23 4.95 -7.63
N GLN A 88 9.33 5.86 -8.01
CA GLN A 88 8.85 6.92 -7.13
C GLN A 88 7.88 6.33 -6.09
N THR A 89 8.44 5.73 -5.04
CA THR A 89 7.72 5.21 -3.87
C THR A 89 7.81 6.17 -2.70
N ALA A 90 6.94 5.99 -1.70
CA ALA A 90 7.00 6.74 -0.44
C ALA A 90 8.37 6.58 0.25
N GLU A 91 8.92 5.37 0.24
CA GLU A 91 10.24 5.09 0.80
C GLU A 91 11.34 5.85 0.04
N HIS A 92 11.32 5.79 -1.29
CA HIS A 92 12.29 6.52 -2.12
C HIS A 92 12.28 8.02 -1.81
N ILE A 93 11.11 8.67 -1.86
CA ILE A 93 11.01 10.12 -1.62
C ILE A 93 11.42 10.50 -0.18
N LEU A 94 11.08 9.67 0.81
CA LEU A 94 11.33 9.95 2.22
C LEU A 94 12.77 9.60 2.68
N GLN A 95 13.50 8.74 1.96
CA GLN A 95 14.80 8.23 2.43
C GLN A 95 15.97 8.49 1.48
N ARG A 96 15.75 8.43 0.16
CA ARG A 96 16.84 8.24 -0.81
C ARG A 96 16.84 9.21 -2.00
N CYS A 97 15.71 9.81 -2.33
CA CYS A 97 15.58 10.65 -3.52
C CYS A 97 16.57 11.82 -3.48
N PRO A 98 17.52 11.92 -4.43
CA PRO A 98 18.54 12.98 -4.43
C PRO A 98 17.95 14.34 -4.83
N LEU A 99 16.85 14.36 -5.59
CA LEU A 99 16.16 15.60 -5.95
C LEU A 99 15.45 16.27 -4.77
N LEU A 100 15.25 15.54 -3.68
CA LEU A 100 14.55 16.01 -2.48
C LEU A 100 15.48 16.02 -1.26
N ASP A 101 16.79 15.99 -1.48
CA ASP A 101 17.77 15.83 -0.41
C ASP A 101 17.85 17.08 0.47
N GLU A 102 17.83 18.26 -0.14
CA GLU A 102 17.86 19.54 0.57
C GLU A 102 16.58 19.75 1.38
N GLU A 103 15.39 19.55 0.80
CA GLU A 103 14.12 19.63 1.51
C GLU A 103 14.04 18.60 2.65
N ARG A 104 14.66 17.42 2.46
CA ARG A 104 14.70 16.40 3.50
C ARG A 104 15.62 16.80 4.65
N LYS A 105 16.77 17.43 4.39
CA LYS A 105 17.70 17.91 5.43
C LYS A 105 17.13 19.07 6.22
N GLU A 106 16.36 19.95 5.59
CA GLU A 106 15.65 21.03 6.28
C GLU A 106 14.67 20.48 7.33
N VAL A 107 13.96 19.40 7.00
CA VAL A 107 12.97 18.79 7.91
C VAL A 107 13.60 17.79 8.89
N TRP A 108 14.61 17.02 8.44
CA TRP A 108 15.34 16.03 9.21
C TRP A 108 16.86 16.22 9.05
N PRO A 109 17.48 17.10 9.86
CA PRO A 109 18.92 17.35 9.81
C PRO A 109 19.76 16.12 10.18
N SER A 110 19.18 15.18 10.94
CA SER A 110 19.80 13.92 11.30
C SER A 110 19.14 12.74 10.58
N PRO A 111 19.90 11.65 10.29
CA PRO A 111 19.34 10.45 9.70
C PRO A 111 18.16 9.92 10.51
N THR A 112 16.97 10.00 9.91
CA THR A 112 15.71 9.60 10.57
C THR A 112 15.13 8.37 9.86
N PRO A 113 14.92 7.24 10.56
CA PRO A 113 14.38 6.02 9.97
C PRO A 113 13.00 6.22 9.35
N LEU A 114 12.68 5.47 8.29
CA LEU A 114 11.36 5.51 7.64
C LEU A 114 10.23 5.26 8.64
N GLN A 115 10.44 4.32 9.58
CA GLN A 115 9.47 3.99 10.61
C GLN A 115 9.10 5.21 11.47
N THR A 116 10.07 6.05 11.82
CA THR A 116 9.83 7.27 12.61
C THR A 116 9.09 8.32 11.79
N LYS A 117 9.44 8.49 10.51
CA LYS A 117 8.73 9.42 9.62
C LYS A 117 7.26 9.02 9.45
N LEU A 118 7.00 7.72 9.27
CA LEU A 118 5.65 7.24 9.00
C LEU A 118 4.82 6.96 10.26
N TYR A 119 5.42 6.58 11.38
CA TYR A 119 4.72 6.07 12.58
C TYR A 119 5.30 6.62 13.90
N GLY A 120 6.02 7.73 13.85
CA GLY A 120 6.65 8.36 15.03
C GLY A 120 5.67 9.14 15.90
N SER A 121 6.22 10.04 16.71
CA SER A 121 5.43 10.98 17.52
C SER A 121 4.64 11.95 16.66
N ARG A 122 3.65 12.63 17.24
CA ARG A 122 2.91 13.70 16.55
C ARG A 122 3.83 14.68 15.79
N GLN A 123 4.92 15.12 16.41
CA GLN A 123 5.88 16.06 15.80
C GLN A 123 6.58 15.47 14.57
N GLU A 124 6.94 14.18 14.60
CA GLU A 124 7.54 13.49 13.46
C GLU A 124 6.54 13.28 12.31
N LEU A 125 5.27 13.06 12.65
CA LEU A 125 4.21 12.98 11.67
C LEU A 125 3.93 14.35 11.02
N GLU A 126 3.94 15.43 11.81
CA GLU A 126 3.82 16.81 11.30
C GLU A 126 4.97 17.13 10.35
N LYS A 127 6.22 16.82 10.73
CA LYS A 127 7.40 16.95 9.84
C LYS A 127 7.20 16.26 8.49
N THR A 128 6.72 15.01 8.51
CA THR A 128 6.45 14.28 7.26
C THR A 128 5.44 14.99 6.39
N THR A 129 4.35 15.51 6.98
CA THR A 129 3.33 16.23 6.20
C THR A 129 3.83 17.57 5.67
N THR A 130 4.67 18.27 6.43
CA THR A 130 5.33 19.50 6.00
C THR A 130 6.25 19.23 4.81
N PHE A 131 7.10 18.20 4.88
CA PHE A 131 7.98 17.79 3.79
C PHE A 131 7.21 17.51 2.49
N ILE A 132 6.10 16.77 2.57
CA ILE A 132 5.27 16.45 1.39
C ILE A 132 4.68 17.72 0.77
N THR A 133 4.23 18.65 1.61
CA THR A 133 3.64 19.91 1.17
C THR A 133 4.69 20.84 0.57
N SER A 134 5.85 20.99 1.23
CA SER A 134 6.94 21.86 0.78
C SER A 134 7.59 21.35 -0.50
N ALA A 135 7.72 20.03 -0.65
CA ALA A 135 8.22 19.40 -1.87
C ALA A 135 7.20 19.40 -3.03
N GLY A 136 5.99 19.92 -2.83
CA GLY A 136 4.92 19.94 -3.84
C GLY A 136 4.46 18.54 -4.27
N LEU A 137 4.63 17.55 -3.39
CA LEU A 137 4.32 16.15 -3.70
C LEU A 137 2.84 15.87 -3.51
N ILE A 138 2.24 15.27 -4.52
CA ILE A 138 0.87 14.79 -4.44
C ILE A 138 0.91 13.31 -4.08
N VAL A 139 0.54 13.01 -2.84
CA VAL A 139 0.36 11.65 -2.34
C VAL A 139 -1.12 11.30 -2.28
#